data_AF-A0A524CPK6-F1
#
_entry.id   AF-A0A524CPK6-F1
#
_cell.length_a   1.000
_cell.length_b   1.000
_cell.length_c   1.000
_cell.angle_alpha   90.00
_cell.angle_beta   90.00
_cell.angle_gamma   90.00
#
_symmetry.space_group_name_H-M   'P 1'
#
loop_
_entity.id
_entity.type
_entity.pdbx_description
1 polymer ?
#
loop_
_entity_poly.entity_id
_entity_poly.type
_entity_poly.pdbx_seq_one_letter_code
_entity_poly.pdbx_strand_id
1 'polypeptide(L)'
;MSSLFEWFKSRNEETAINKTLVHMQKVLECVVEFEKGLSFLIEERNLDLALKVFTRVNDLEHQADIIRRRILEMISQAELTSTI
;
A
#
# COMPACT_ATOMS: atom_id res chain seq x y z
N MET A 1 -26.65 -17.76 -15.03
CA MET A 1 -25.92 -17.61 -13.75
C MET A 1 -24.41 -17.59 -13.94
N SER A 2 -23.83 -18.31 -14.92
CA SER A 2 -22.38 -18.23 -15.18
C SER A 2 -21.91 -16.83 -15.56
N SER A 3 -22.64 -16.10 -16.42
CA SER A 3 -22.23 -14.76 -16.86
C SER A 3 -22.23 -13.70 -15.74
N LEU A 4 -23.13 -13.82 -14.76
CA LEU A 4 -23.19 -12.91 -13.61
C LEU A 4 -22.00 -13.18 -12.67
N PHE A 5 -21.70 -14.45 -12.43
CA PHE A 5 -20.59 -14.89 -11.58
C PHE A 5 -19.22 -14.53 -12.18
N GLU A 6 -19.05 -14.75 -13.48
CA GLU A 6 -17.84 -14.32 -14.22
C GLU A 6 -17.66 -12.81 -14.18
N TRP A 7 -18.75 -12.04 -14.33
CA TRP A 7 -18.73 -10.59 -14.20
C TRP A 7 -18.32 -10.13 -12.80
N PHE A 8 -18.85 -10.75 -11.74
CA PHE A 8 -18.44 -10.48 -10.35
C PHE A 8 -16.96 -10.81 -10.12
N LYS A 9 -16.48 -11.94 -10.65
CA LYS A 9 -15.08 -12.35 -10.55
C LYS A 9 -14.14 -11.34 -11.22
N SER A 10 -14.44 -10.94 -12.45
CA SER A 10 -13.67 -9.94 -13.19
C SER A 10 -13.62 -8.60 -12.45
N ARG A 11 -14.73 -8.16 -11.85
CA ARG A 11 -14.77 -6.92 -11.05
C ARG A 11 -13.95 -7.00 -9.76
N ASN A 12 -13.95 -8.16 -9.10
CA ASN A 12 -13.14 -8.38 -7.90
C ASN A 12 -11.64 -8.35 -8.25
N GLU A 13 -11.24 -8.97 -9.35
CA GLU A 13 -9.86 -8.92 -9.86
C GLU A 13 -9.43 -7.48 -10.20
N GLU A 14 -10.26 -6.72 -10.92
CA GLU A 14 -10.01 -5.30 -11.23
C GLU A 14 -9.86 -4.46 -9.95
N THR A 15 -10.69 -4.72 -8.95
CA THR A 15 -10.64 -4.04 -7.65
C THR A 15 -9.35 -4.36 -6.88
N ALA A 16 -8.91 -5.63 -6.90
CA ALA A 16 -7.66 -6.04 -6.26
C ALA A 16 -6.43 -5.41 -6.94
N ILE A 17 -6.41 -5.34 -8.27
CA ILE A 17 -5.37 -4.67 -9.05
C ILE A 17 -5.31 -3.18 -8.69
N ASN A 18 -6.45 -2.49 -8.69
CA ASN A 18 -6.51 -1.07 -8.33
C ASN A 18 -5.99 -0.80 -6.92
N LYS A 19 -6.34 -1.65 -5.94
CA LYS A 19 -5.81 -1.52 -4.57
C LYS A 19 -4.31 -1.78 -4.51
N THR A 20 -3.80 -2.70 -5.30
CA THR A 20 -2.36 -2.98 -5.42
C THR A 20 -1.61 -1.78 -5.99
N LEU A 21 -2.18 -1.10 -7.01
CA LEU A 21 -1.61 0.15 -7.52
C LEU A 21 -1.55 1.24 -6.46
N VAL A 22 -2.62 1.42 -5.67
CA VAL A 22 -2.65 2.38 -4.56
C VAL A 22 -1.63 2.02 -3.47
N HIS A 23 -1.47 0.74 -3.15
CA HIS A 23 -0.41 0.28 -2.24
C HIS A 23 0.97 0.67 -2.76
N MET A 24 1.26 0.39 -4.03
CA MET A 24 2.54 0.73 -4.66
C MET A 24 2.81 2.24 -4.65
N GLN A 25 1.79 3.06 -4.88
CA GLN A 25 1.91 4.51 -4.76
C GLN A 25 2.34 4.93 -3.35
N LYS A 26 1.74 4.35 -2.30
CA LYS A 26 2.14 4.63 -0.91
C LYS A 26 3.54 4.16 -0.57
N VAL A 27 3.96 3.01 -1.08
CA VAL A 27 5.35 2.56 -0.94
C VAL A 27 6.31 3.54 -1.60
N LEU A 28 5.99 4.03 -2.80
CA LEU A 28 6.84 5.01 -3.49
C LEU A 28 6.92 6.34 -2.73
N GLU A 29 5.79 6.83 -2.19
CA GLU A 29 5.78 8.01 -1.31
C GLU A 29 6.70 7.82 -0.10
N CYS A 30 6.69 6.63 0.51
CA CYS A 30 7.54 6.29 1.65
C CYS A 30 9.03 6.38 1.29
N VAL A 31 9.43 5.84 0.13
CA VAL A 31 10.82 5.88 -0.37
C VAL A 31 11.26 7.32 -0.65
N VAL A 32 10.43 8.12 -1.32
CA VAL A 32 10.73 9.53 -1.63
C VAL A 32 10.85 10.36 -0.35
N GLU A 33 9.99 10.12 0.64
CA GLU A 33 10.06 10.85 1.91
C GLU A 33 11.29 10.41 2.72
N PHE A 34 11.68 9.15 2.65
CA PHE A 34 12.90 8.64 3.28
C PHE A 34 14.17 9.28 2.67
N GLU A 35 14.23 9.43 1.36
CA GLU A 35 15.33 10.13 0.67
C GLU A 35 15.48 11.57 1.18
N LYS A 36 14.37 12.31 1.34
CA LYS A 36 14.40 13.66 1.95
C LYS A 36 14.94 13.64 3.37
N GLY A 37 14.54 12.65 4.17
CA GLY A 37 15.03 12.48 5.54
C GLY A 37 16.55 12.27 5.57
N LEU A 38 17.08 11.51 4.61
CA LEU A 38 18.53 11.31 4.45
C LEU A 38 19.26 12.58 4.04
N SER A 39 18.71 13.38 3.12
CA SER A 39 19.29 14.69 2.74
C SER A 39 19.37 15.62 3.96
N PHE A 40 18.30 15.75 4.74
CA PHE A 40 18.32 16.54 5.98
C PHE A 40 19.33 16.02 7.00
N LEU A 41 19.46 14.69 7.14
CA LEU A 41 20.36 14.07 8.13
C LEU A 41 21.84 14.19 7.73
N ILE A 42 22.16 13.89 6.48
CA ILE A 42 23.54 13.71 6.01
C ILE A 42 24.12 15.01 5.46
N GLU A 43 23.36 15.69 4.60
CA GLU A 43 23.82 16.87 3.86
C GLU A 43 23.68 18.13 4.72
N GLU A 44 22.48 18.36 5.25
CA GLU A 44 22.19 19.56 6.04
C GLU A 44 22.55 19.40 7.52
N ARG A 45 22.77 18.16 7.99
CA ARG A 45 23.01 17.82 9.42
C ARG A 45 21.92 18.36 10.35
N ASN A 46 20.69 18.46 9.85
CA ASN A 46 19.54 18.97 10.59
C ASN A 46 18.74 17.81 11.20
N LEU A 47 19.10 17.46 12.44
CA LEU A 47 18.51 16.33 13.15
C LEU A 47 17.01 16.50 13.42
N ASP A 48 16.56 17.71 13.75
CA ASP A 48 15.16 17.97 14.09
C ASP A 48 14.25 17.82 12.86
N LEU A 49 14.69 18.32 11.69
CA LEU A 49 13.95 18.12 10.44
C LEU A 49 14.00 16.67 9.99
N ALA A 50 15.17 16.03 10.05
CA ALA A 50 15.30 14.61 9.69
C ALA A 50 14.37 13.73 10.54
N LEU A 51 14.29 13.96 11.85
CA LEU A 51 13.40 13.22 12.75
C LEU A 51 11.91 13.41 12.39
N LYS A 52 11.50 14.64 12.06
CA LYS A 52 10.13 14.91 11.60
C LYS A 52 9.81 14.16 10.31
N VAL A 53 10.74 14.14 9.35
CA VAL A 53 10.57 13.41 8.10
C VAL A 53 10.51 11.90 8.34
N PHE A 54 11.39 11.34 9.18
CA PHE A 54 11.34 9.91 9.50
C PHE A 54 10.07 9.49 10.26
N THR A 55 9.51 10.38 11.10
CA THR A 55 8.20 10.14 11.70
C THR A 55 7.11 10.02 10.63
N ARG A 56 7.15 10.89 9.60
CA ARG A 56 6.22 10.82 8.48
C ARG A 56 6.43 9.58 7.61
N VAL A 57 7.67 9.13 7.42
CA VAL A 57 7.98 7.85 6.75
C VAL A 57 7.30 6.70 7.48
N ASN A 58 7.37 6.66 8.81
CA ASN A 58 6.69 5.66 9.62
C ASN A 58 5.16 5.71 9.43
N ASP A 59 4.56 6.89 9.38
CA ASP A 59 3.11 7.03 9.12
C ASP A 59 2.71 6.55 7.71
N LEU A 60 3.57 6.77 6.70
CA LEU A 60 3.34 6.32 5.33
C LEU A 60 3.49 4.79 5.21
N GLU A 61 4.48 4.21 5.87
CA GLU A 61 4.67 2.76 5.97
C GLU A 61 3.44 2.11 6.61
N HIS A 62 2.96 2.67 7.72
CA HIS A 62 1.79 2.14 8.41
C HIS A 62 0.54 2.14 7.52
N GLN A 63 0.34 3.22 6.75
CA GLN A 63 -0.74 3.31 5.76
C GLN A 63 -0.59 2.27 4.64
N ALA A 64 0.63 2.05 4.14
CA ALA A 64 0.89 1.02 3.15
C ALA A 64 0.57 -0.38 3.71
N ASP A 65 1.00 -0.71 4.93
CA ASP A 65 0.71 -2.01 5.53
C ASP A 65 -0.80 -2.24 5.75
N ILE A 66 -1.56 -1.20 6.14
CA ILE A 66 -3.03 -1.30 6.20
C ILE A 66 -3.62 -1.68 4.84
N ILE A 67 -3.15 -1.08 3.74
CA ILE A 67 -3.64 -1.41 2.40
C ILE A 67 -3.25 -2.85 2.04
N ARG A 68 -2.01 -3.26 2.33
CA ARG A 68 -1.53 -4.62 2.11
C ARG A 68 -2.39 -5.65 2.83
N ARG A 69 -2.72 -5.44 4.12
CA ARG A 69 -3.58 -6.33 4.90
C ARG A 69 -4.96 -6.48 4.27
N ARG A 70 -5.58 -5.37 3.85
CA ARG A 70 -6.89 -5.40 3.17
C ARG A 70 -6.86 -6.17 1.85
N ILE A 71 -5.78 -6.06 1.07
CA ILE A 71 -5.61 -6.84 -0.15
C ILE A 71 -5.54 -8.34 0.17
N LEU A 72 -4.77 -8.73 1.19
CA LEU A 72 -4.66 -10.12 1.63
C LEU A 72 -6.00 -10.69 2.13
N GLU A 73 -6.76 -9.90 2.89
CA GLU A 73 -8.11 -10.27 3.33
C GLU A 73 -9.04 -10.52 2.14
N MET A 74 -9.02 -9.64 1.12
CA MET A 74 -9.82 -9.81 -0.08
C MET A 74 -9.44 -11.06 -0.88
N ILE A 75 -8.14 -11.32 -1.05
CA ILE A 75 -7.65 -12.51 -1.77
C ILE A 75 -8.07 -13.78 -1.01
N SER A 76 -7.87 -13.81 0.31
CA SER A 76 -8.26 -14.95 1.15
C SER A 76 -9.76 -15.23 1.08
N GLN A 77 -10.60 -14.20 1.11
CA GLN A 77 -12.06 -14.35 0.96
C GLN A 77 -12.43 -14.87 -0.44
N ALA A 78 -11.78 -14.39 -1.50
CA ALA A 78 -12.05 -14.84 -2.86
C ALA A 78 -11.70 -16.34 -3.06
N GLU A 79 -10.57 -16.80 -2.50
CA GLU A 79 -10.18 -18.22 -2.52
C GLU A 79 -11.19 -19.10 -1.78
N LEU A 80 -11.64 -18.68 -0.58
CA LEU A 80 -12.67 -19.39 0.19
C LEU A 80 -14.01 -19.48 -0.56
N THR A 81 -14.38 -18.45 -1.31
CA THR A 81 -15.66 -18.43 -2.05
C THR A 81 -15.62 -19.30 -3.31
N SER A 82 -14.44 -19.57 -3.86
CA SER A 82 -14.25 -20.43 -5.05
C SER A 82 -14.32 -21.94 -4.76
N THR A 83 -14.42 -22.33 -3.49
CA THR A 83 -14.39 -23.74 -3.04
C THR A 83 -15.79 -24.28 -2.66
N ILE A 84 -16.87 -23.52 -2.93
CA ILE A 84 -18.27 -23.91 -2.69
C ILE A 84 -19.03 -23.91 -4.01
#